data_AF-A0A2P7TBP6-F1
#
_entry.id   AF-A0A2P7TBP6-F1
#
_cell.length_a   1.000
_cell.length_b   1.000
_cell.length_c   1.000
_cell.angle_alpha   90.00
_cell.angle_beta   90.00
_cell.angle_gamma   90.00
#
_symmetry.space_group_name_H-M   'P 1'
#
loop_
_entity.id
_entity.type
_entity.pdbx_description
1 polymer ?
#
loop_
_entity_poly.entity_id
_entity_poly.type
_entity_poly.pdbx_seq_one_letter_code
_entity_poly.pdbx_strand_id
1 'polypeptide(L)'
;MMPFFTTYFTTFLPDVVLAVSDNPSDIVKRTAYHELAHAVHYRKAGNDYWISEINYTIAHTGYGDGTDPGADRVEVVETWGNEMGYYLADRYYGLNHSLNNTSIAGNQIPKRHYYALEERKFLTSWVDFIPVGLFHDLVDDNSLNPLPGSGGVVGVYENTTVTDNIKHFTHLQIYEALTPNVTSIEAFKEKLRENNPTYAGNTQTDYDALFSSYGY
;
A
#
# COMPACT_ATOMS: atom_id res chain seq x y z
N MET A 1 31.42 12.49 -34.39
CA MET A 1 30.10 13.14 -34.26
C MET A 1 29.34 12.40 -33.16
N MET A 2 29.14 13.08 -32.02
CA MET A 2 28.33 12.76 -30.82
C MET A 2 28.56 11.45 -30.00
N PRO A 3 29.62 11.36 -29.17
CA PRO A 3 29.64 10.54 -27.96
C PRO A 3 29.12 11.28 -26.71
N PHE A 4 28.76 12.57 -26.82
CA PHE A 4 28.34 13.39 -25.68
C PHE A 4 26.92 13.11 -25.17
N PHE A 5 26.01 12.60 -26.01
CA PHE A 5 24.64 12.33 -25.57
C PHE A 5 24.53 11.06 -24.72
N THR A 6 25.33 10.00 -24.98
CA THR A 6 25.27 8.75 -24.21
C THR A 6 25.83 8.89 -22.80
N THR A 7 26.92 9.63 -22.61
CA THR A 7 27.55 9.78 -21.28
C THR A 7 26.68 10.59 -20.31
N TYR A 8 26.07 11.70 -20.76
CA TYR A 8 25.21 12.53 -19.92
C TYR A 8 23.94 11.78 -19.46
N PHE A 9 23.30 11.00 -20.35
CA PHE A 9 22.14 10.20 -19.95
C PHE A 9 22.50 9.13 -18.90
N THR A 10 23.67 8.49 -18.98
CA THR A 10 24.10 7.53 -17.95
C THR A 10 24.50 8.18 -16.61
N THR A 11 24.95 9.43 -16.62
CA THR A 11 25.34 10.16 -15.39
C THR A 11 24.15 10.77 -14.66
N PHE A 12 23.05 11.05 -15.38
CA PHE A 12 21.85 11.68 -14.82
C PHE A 12 20.59 10.83 -15.04
N LEU A 13 20.72 9.50 -14.97
CA LEU A 13 19.55 8.64 -14.98
C LEU A 13 18.64 9.03 -13.81
N PRO A 14 17.33 9.22 -14.06
CA PRO A 14 16.39 9.50 -12.98
C PRO A 14 16.32 8.30 -12.04
N ASP A 15 16.29 8.55 -10.73
CA ASP A 15 16.12 7.50 -9.71
C ASP A 15 14.75 6.82 -9.80
N VAL A 16 13.75 7.51 -10.35
CA VAL A 16 12.39 7.00 -10.58
C VAL A 16 11.93 7.45 -11.96
N VAL A 17 11.46 6.49 -12.77
CA VAL A 17 10.82 6.74 -14.07
C VAL A 17 9.34 6.39 -13.96
N LEU A 18 8.47 7.36 -14.23
CA LEU A 18 7.03 7.14 -14.28
C LEU A 18 6.57 7.11 -15.73
N ALA A 19 6.08 5.95 -16.18
CA ALA A 19 5.34 5.85 -17.42
C ALA A 19 3.86 6.17 -17.14
N VAL A 20 3.40 7.33 -17.60
CA VAL A 20 2.01 7.76 -17.42
C VAL A 20 1.26 7.70 -18.75
N SER A 21 0.03 7.19 -18.73
CA SER A 21 -0.93 7.29 -19.83
C SER A 21 -1.84 8.51 -19.64
N ASP A 22 -2.84 8.70 -20.52
CA ASP A 22 -3.87 9.75 -20.40
C ASP A 22 -4.82 9.47 -19.22
N ASN A 23 -4.27 9.60 -18.01
CA ASN A 23 -4.94 9.35 -16.74
C ASN A 23 -5.23 10.67 -16.03
N PRO A 24 -6.31 10.74 -15.22
CA PRO A 24 -6.56 11.87 -14.34
C PRO A 24 -5.39 12.13 -13.38
N SER A 25 -5.20 13.41 -13.02
CA SER A 25 -4.06 13.87 -12.22
C SER A 25 -3.91 13.13 -10.88
N ASP A 26 -5.02 12.80 -10.21
CA ASP A 26 -5.02 12.07 -8.94
C ASP A 26 -4.56 10.62 -9.09
N ILE A 27 -4.88 9.97 -10.21
CA ILE A 27 -4.38 8.62 -10.53
C ILE A 27 -2.88 8.65 -10.82
N VAL A 28 -2.43 9.65 -11.58
CA VAL A 28 -0.99 9.84 -11.84
C VAL A 28 -0.23 10.08 -10.55
N LYS A 29 -0.75 10.93 -9.66
CA LYS A 29 -0.11 11.19 -8.36
C LYS A 29 -0.15 9.99 -7.41
N ARG A 30 -1.26 9.24 -7.36
CA ARG A 30 -1.35 8.00 -6.58
C ARG A 30 -0.25 7.03 -7.00
N THR A 31 -0.06 6.85 -8.31
CA THR A 31 1.03 6.03 -8.87
C THR A 31 2.39 6.60 -8.50
N ALA A 32 2.60 7.90 -8.65
CA ALA A 32 3.85 8.54 -8.26
C ALA A 32 4.18 8.36 -6.76
N TYR A 33 3.18 8.45 -5.89
CA TYR A 33 3.35 8.23 -4.45
C TYR A 33 3.68 6.77 -4.12
N HIS A 34 3.07 5.82 -4.83
CA HIS A 34 3.40 4.39 -4.73
C HIS A 34 4.87 4.12 -5.12
N GLU A 35 5.32 4.58 -6.29
CA GLU A 35 6.71 4.39 -6.72
C GLU A 35 7.72 5.13 -5.82
N LEU A 36 7.36 6.32 -5.33
CA LEU A 36 8.20 7.04 -4.38
C LEU A 36 8.27 6.34 -3.02
N ALA A 37 7.22 5.63 -2.60
CA ALA A 37 7.23 4.84 -1.38
C ALA A 37 8.22 3.66 -1.49
N HIS A 38 8.34 3.03 -2.67
CA HIS A 38 9.42 2.09 -2.97
C HIS A 38 10.80 2.74 -2.83
N ALA A 39 11.01 3.90 -3.44
CA ALA A 39 12.28 4.63 -3.35
C ALA A 39 12.63 5.03 -1.89
N VAL A 40 11.63 5.40 -1.09
CA VAL A 40 11.80 5.68 0.35
C VAL A 40 12.17 4.42 1.11
N HIS A 41 11.50 3.29 0.84
CA HIS A 41 11.84 2.00 1.44
C HIS A 41 13.25 1.53 1.03
N TYR A 42 13.67 1.76 -0.22
CA TYR A 42 15.04 1.50 -0.67
C TYR A 42 16.09 2.20 0.17
N ARG A 43 15.86 3.46 0.56
CA ARG A 43 16.77 4.18 1.46
C ARG A 43 16.90 3.52 2.84
N LYS A 44 15.92 2.73 3.28
CA LYS A 44 15.91 2.02 4.56
C LYS A 44 16.47 0.60 4.46
N ALA A 45 16.00 -0.16 3.47
CA ALA A 45 16.33 -1.57 3.28
C ALA A 45 17.68 -1.79 2.58
N GLY A 46 18.09 -0.85 1.71
CA GLY A 46 19.37 -0.89 1.02
C GLY A 46 19.43 -1.82 -0.20
N ASN A 47 20.61 -1.87 -0.81
CA ASN A 47 20.82 -2.47 -2.13
C ASN A 47 20.55 -3.97 -2.15
N ASP A 48 21.02 -4.73 -1.16
CA ASP A 48 20.93 -6.19 -1.19
C ASP A 48 19.47 -6.68 -1.21
N TYR A 49 18.61 -5.99 -0.44
CA TYR A 49 17.17 -6.21 -0.44
C TYR A 49 16.57 -5.97 -1.82
N TRP A 50 16.82 -4.78 -2.38
CA TRP A 50 16.17 -4.34 -3.61
C TRP A 50 16.76 -4.95 -4.88
N ILE A 51 18.03 -5.34 -4.90
CA ILE A 51 18.59 -6.15 -6.00
C ILE A 51 17.87 -7.50 -6.06
N SER A 52 17.60 -8.11 -4.91
CA SER A 52 16.84 -9.37 -4.84
C SER A 52 15.41 -9.18 -5.35
N GLU A 53 14.77 -8.07 -5.00
CA GLU A 53 13.43 -7.70 -5.48
C GLU A 53 13.42 -7.47 -7.00
N ILE A 54 14.31 -6.61 -7.51
CA ILE A 54 14.42 -6.30 -8.94
C ILE A 54 14.67 -7.57 -9.77
N ASN A 55 15.54 -8.47 -9.30
CA ASN A 55 15.79 -9.73 -9.98
C ASN A 55 14.54 -10.60 -10.07
N TYR A 56 13.74 -10.65 -9.00
CA TYR A 56 12.46 -11.36 -8.99
C TYR A 56 11.48 -10.70 -9.98
N THR A 57 11.29 -9.38 -9.93
CA THR A 57 10.36 -8.66 -10.81
C THR A 57 10.70 -8.88 -12.29
N ILE A 58 11.99 -8.87 -12.65
CA ILE A 58 12.45 -9.13 -14.03
C ILE A 58 12.14 -10.57 -14.43
N ALA A 59 12.41 -11.55 -13.56
CA ALA A 59 12.19 -12.97 -13.86
C ALA A 59 10.70 -13.31 -14.07
N HIS A 60 9.80 -12.60 -13.39
CA HIS A 60 8.36 -12.86 -13.43
C HIS A 60 7.56 -11.81 -14.20
N THR A 61 8.23 -10.86 -14.86
CA THR A 61 7.59 -9.76 -15.63
C THR A 61 6.59 -8.93 -14.82
N GLY A 62 6.87 -8.72 -13.53
CA GLY A 62 5.97 -8.06 -12.59
C GLY A 62 5.93 -8.80 -11.25
N TYR A 63 4.73 -8.98 -10.71
CA TYR A 63 4.52 -9.55 -9.37
C TYR A 63 4.70 -11.08 -9.31
N GLY A 64 4.63 -11.79 -10.43
CA GLY A 64 4.52 -13.24 -10.44
C GLY A 64 3.14 -13.72 -9.97
N ASP A 65 3.03 -14.99 -9.60
CA ASP A 65 1.79 -15.65 -9.17
C ASP A 65 1.70 -15.91 -7.65
N GLY A 66 2.70 -15.43 -6.90
CA GLY A 66 2.77 -15.61 -5.45
C GLY A 66 3.38 -16.93 -4.98
N THR A 67 3.80 -17.82 -5.89
CA THR A 67 4.26 -19.17 -5.51
C THR A 67 5.77 -19.36 -5.52
N ASP A 68 6.50 -18.53 -6.28
CA ASP A 68 7.94 -18.65 -6.45
C ASP A 68 8.74 -17.97 -5.31
N PRO A 69 9.93 -18.48 -4.96
CA PRO A 69 10.78 -17.88 -3.93
C PRO A 69 11.08 -16.40 -4.22
N GLY A 70 10.67 -15.53 -3.30
CA GLY A 70 10.77 -14.08 -3.42
C GLY A 70 9.43 -13.37 -3.50
N ALA A 71 8.33 -14.08 -3.75
CA ALA A 71 6.97 -13.53 -3.72
C ALA A 71 6.65 -12.82 -2.39
N ASP A 72 7.04 -13.38 -1.24
CA ASP A 72 6.82 -12.77 0.07
C ASP A 72 7.42 -11.36 0.19
N ARG A 73 8.52 -11.08 -0.52
CA ARG A 73 9.14 -9.75 -0.52
C ARG A 73 8.33 -8.76 -1.37
N VAL A 74 7.78 -9.23 -2.49
CA VAL A 74 6.84 -8.47 -3.32
C VAL A 74 5.64 -8.05 -2.47
N GLU A 75 5.08 -8.96 -1.65
CA GLU A 75 3.96 -8.64 -0.76
C GLU A 75 4.27 -7.46 0.15
N VAL A 76 5.43 -7.48 0.83
CA VAL A 76 5.86 -6.39 1.72
C VAL A 76 6.02 -5.08 0.95
N VAL A 77 6.72 -5.11 -0.18
CA VAL A 77 7.07 -3.93 -0.98
C VAL A 77 5.81 -3.28 -1.56
N GLU A 78 4.93 -4.08 -2.16
CA GLU A 78 3.72 -3.62 -2.84
C GLU A 78 2.62 -3.21 -1.86
N THR A 79 2.51 -3.85 -0.71
CA THR A 79 1.56 -3.42 0.34
C THR A 79 1.93 -2.03 0.85
N TRP A 80 3.22 -1.78 1.12
CA TRP A 80 3.71 -0.45 1.47
C TRP A 80 3.46 0.58 0.37
N GLY A 81 3.78 0.24 -0.87
CA GLY A 81 3.59 1.13 -2.01
C GLY A 81 2.13 1.53 -2.18
N ASN A 82 1.21 0.55 -2.12
CA ASN A 82 -0.22 0.81 -2.29
C ASN A 82 -0.78 1.67 -1.17
N GLU A 83 -0.47 1.35 0.09
CA GLU A 83 -0.90 2.15 1.24
C GLU A 83 -0.51 3.63 1.06
N MET A 84 0.78 3.88 0.82
CA MET A 84 1.27 5.25 0.66
C MET A 84 0.70 5.94 -0.58
N GLY A 85 0.47 5.19 -1.65
CA GLY A 85 -0.19 5.68 -2.86
C GLY A 85 -1.58 6.23 -2.55
N TYR A 86 -2.44 5.41 -1.95
CA TYR A 86 -3.83 5.77 -1.63
C TYR A 86 -3.90 6.85 -0.54
N TYR A 87 -3.14 6.69 0.55
CA TYR A 87 -3.08 7.65 1.65
C TYR A 87 -2.65 9.05 1.19
N LEU A 88 -1.55 9.17 0.44
CA LEU A 88 -1.05 10.49 0.02
C LEU A 88 -1.90 11.12 -1.08
N ALA A 89 -2.47 10.31 -1.98
CA ALA A 89 -3.42 10.81 -2.96
C ALA A 89 -4.67 11.36 -2.28
N ASP A 90 -5.25 10.63 -1.33
CA ASP A 90 -6.40 11.10 -0.56
C ASP A 90 -6.07 12.37 0.23
N ARG A 91 -4.93 12.41 0.90
CA ARG A 91 -4.49 13.58 1.66
C ARG A 91 -4.37 14.84 0.79
N TYR A 92 -3.98 14.68 -0.47
CA TYR A 92 -3.82 15.82 -1.39
C TYR A 92 -5.15 16.21 -2.07
N TYR A 93 -5.92 15.24 -2.55
CA TYR A 93 -7.10 15.49 -3.37
C TYR A 93 -8.41 15.55 -2.56
N GLY A 94 -8.50 14.83 -1.43
CA GLY A 94 -9.72 14.75 -0.61
C GLY A 94 -10.92 14.37 -1.47
N LEU A 95 -11.96 15.21 -1.47
CA LEU A 95 -13.17 15.05 -2.31
C LEU A 95 -13.02 15.50 -3.77
N ASN A 96 -11.91 16.17 -4.11
CA ASN A 96 -11.60 16.68 -5.45
C ASN A 96 -10.72 15.68 -6.22
N HIS A 97 -11.27 14.50 -6.51
CA HIS A 97 -10.58 13.40 -7.19
C HIS A 97 -11.45 12.82 -8.32
N SER A 98 -10.84 12.10 -9.25
CA SER A 98 -11.52 11.62 -10.45
C SER A 98 -12.46 10.44 -10.22
N LEU A 99 -12.29 9.70 -9.11
CA LEU A 99 -13.21 8.61 -8.74
C LEU A 99 -14.59 9.12 -8.28
N ASN A 100 -14.71 10.41 -7.96
CA ASN A 100 -15.97 11.02 -7.58
C ASN A 100 -16.89 11.23 -8.80
N ASN A 101 -17.65 10.20 -9.13
CA ASN A 101 -18.59 10.18 -10.26
C ASN A 101 -20.07 10.31 -9.82
N THR A 102 -20.35 10.87 -8.64
CA THR A 102 -21.72 10.99 -8.09
C THR A 102 -22.12 12.43 -7.82
N SER A 103 -23.36 12.78 -8.16
CA SER A 103 -23.98 14.07 -7.81
C SER A 103 -24.57 14.09 -6.39
N ILE A 104 -24.69 12.94 -5.72
CA ILE A 104 -25.16 12.85 -4.34
C ILE A 104 -23.99 13.21 -3.42
N ALA A 105 -24.05 14.36 -2.77
CA ALA A 105 -22.98 14.88 -1.91
C ALA A 105 -22.55 13.88 -0.82
N GLY A 106 -23.50 13.18 -0.20
CA GLY A 106 -23.20 12.15 0.81
C GLY A 106 -22.40 10.96 0.27
N ASN A 107 -22.49 10.67 -1.03
CA ASN A 107 -21.77 9.57 -1.68
C ASN A 107 -20.35 9.94 -2.14
N GLN A 108 -19.92 11.18 -1.94
CA GLN A 108 -18.57 11.61 -2.33
C GLN A 108 -17.53 11.16 -1.30
N ILE A 109 -17.85 11.20 0.00
CA ILE A 109 -16.95 10.79 1.08
C ILE A 109 -16.54 9.31 0.96
N PRO A 110 -17.47 8.35 0.80
CA PRO A 110 -17.11 6.93 0.60
C PRO A 110 -16.22 6.65 -0.61
N LYS A 111 -16.12 7.58 -1.57
CA LYS A 111 -15.33 7.41 -2.80
C LYS A 111 -13.91 7.93 -2.71
N ARG A 112 -13.55 8.55 -1.58
CA ARG A 112 -12.20 9.00 -1.29
C ARG A 112 -11.20 7.87 -1.53
N HIS A 113 -10.01 8.22 -2.02
CA HIS A 113 -8.93 7.25 -2.26
C HIS A 113 -8.62 6.44 -1.01
N TYR A 114 -8.73 7.06 0.17
CA TYR A 114 -8.49 6.40 1.45
C TYR A 114 -9.36 5.16 1.67
N TYR A 115 -10.66 5.23 1.37
CA TYR A 115 -11.58 4.11 1.58
C TYR A 115 -11.53 3.05 0.47
N ALA A 116 -10.70 3.21 -0.55
CA ALA A 116 -10.59 2.23 -1.63
C ALA A 116 -9.90 0.93 -1.19
N LEU A 117 -9.20 0.95 -0.05
CA LEU A 117 -8.51 -0.22 0.52
C LEU A 117 -9.39 -1.04 1.46
N GLU A 118 -10.42 -0.44 2.08
CA GLU A 118 -11.39 -1.08 2.98
C GLU A 118 -12.08 -2.31 2.39
N GLU A 119 -12.46 -2.24 1.11
CA GLU A 119 -13.13 -3.38 0.46
C GLU A 119 -12.13 -4.46 -0.02
N ARG A 120 -10.82 -4.20 0.10
CA ARG A 120 -9.75 -4.97 -0.56
C ARG A 120 -8.84 -5.67 0.43
N LYS A 121 -8.99 -6.99 0.49
CA LYS A 121 -7.99 -7.86 1.09
C LYS A 121 -6.71 -7.96 0.25
N PHE A 122 -6.84 -8.29 -1.03
CA PHE A 122 -5.69 -8.45 -1.94
C PHE A 122 -5.77 -7.48 -3.12
N LEU A 123 -4.62 -7.26 -3.79
CA LEU A 123 -4.47 -6.26 -4.85
C LEU A 123 -5.53 -6.39 -5.95
N THR A 124 -5.73 -7.60 -6.48
CA THR A 124 -6.82 -7.94 -7.40
C THR A 124 -7.22 -9.41 -7.29
N SER A 125 -8.27 -9.84 -8.00
CA SER A 125 -8.63 -11.26 -8.10
C SER A 125 -7.60 -12.14 -8.83
N TRP A 126 -6.65 -11.54 -9.56
CA TRP A 126 -5.60 -12.24 -10.30
C TRP A 126 -4.21 -12.09 -9.67
N VAL A 127 -4.13 -11.26 -8.62
CA VAL A 127 -2.93 -11.01 -7.82
C VAL A 127 -3.41 -11.05 -6.37
N ASP A 128 -3.69 -12.27 -5.91
CA ASP A 128 -4.42 -12.58 -4.68
C ASP A 128 -3.50 -12.95 -3.51
N PHE A 129 -2.22 -12.58 -3.60
CA PHE A 129 -1.22 -12.79 -2.55
C PHE A 129 -0.70 -11.49 -1.93
N ILE A 130 -0.77 -10.35 -2.64
CA ILE A 130 -0.34 -9.04 -2.12
C ILE A 130 -1.44 -8.45 -1.22
N PRO A 131 -1.26 -8.36 0.12
CA PRO A 131 -2.31 -7.99 1.07
C PRO A 131 -2.52 -6.46 1.14
N VAL A 132 -3.06 -5.89 0.08
CA VAL A 132 -3.12 -4.43 -0.15
C VAL A 132 -3.87 -3.64 0.93
N GLY A 133 -4.86 -4.24 1.60
CA GLY A 133 -5.62 -3.61 2.69
C GLY A 133 -4.89 -3.62 4.04
N LEU A 134 -3.95 -4.54 4.26
CA LEU A 134 -3.40 -4.82 5.59
C LEU A 134 -2.79 -3.57 6.27
N PHE A 135 -2.06 -2.75 5.52
CA PHE A 135 -1.43 -1.56 6.12
C PHE A 135 -2.42 -0.42 6.36
N HIS A 136 -3.52 -0.39 5.61
CA HIS A 136 -4.63 0.54 5.85
C HIS A 136 -5.33 0.16 7.16
N ASP A 137 -5.69 -1.11 7.33
CA ASP A 137 -6.36 -1.67 8.52
C ASP A 137 -5.54 -1.52 9.82
N LEU A 138 -4.21 -1.45 9.70
CA LEU A 138 -3.36 -1.13 10.85
C LEU A 138 -3.57 0.32 11.33
N VAL A 139 -3.88 1.23 10.42
CA VAL A 139 -3.84 2.69 10.63
C VAL A 139 -5.22 3.27 10.91
N ASP A 140 -6.23 2.86 10.14
CA ASP A 140 -7.55 3.47 10.16
C ASP A 140 -8.31 3.19 11.46
N ASP A 141 -9.53 3.68 11.56
CA ASP A 141 -10.43 3.32 12.65
C ASP A 141 -11.78 3.06 12.00
N ASN A 142 -12.09 1.79 11.84
CA ASN A 142 -13.29 1.29 11.19
C ASN A 142 -14.58 1.89 11.79
N SER A 143 -14.55 2.38 13.04
CA SER A 143 -15.68 3.10 13.67
C SER A 143 -15.93 4.51 13.12
N LEU A 144 -14.96 5.07 12.40
CA LEU A 144 -15.04 6.36 11.71
C LEU A 144 -15.45 6.22 10.25
N ASN A 145 -15.64 4.99 9.76
CA ASN A 145 -16.05 4.76 8.39
C ASN A 145 -17.46 5.30 8.11
N PRO A 146 -17.67 5.93 6.93
CA PRO A 146 -18.97 6.45 6.56
C PRO A 146 -20.05 5.37 6.61
N LEU A 147 -21.05 5.57 7.47
CA LEU A 147 -22.19 4.67 7.57
C LEU A 147 -23.22 4.96 6.48
N PRO A 148 -23.98 3.94 6.02
CA PRO A 148 -25.11 4.15 5.12
C PRO A 148 -26.15 5.07 5.78
N GLY A 149 -26.82 5.88 4.97
CA GLY A 149 -27.78 6.87 5.45
C GLY A 149 -29.03 6.99 4.59
N SER A 150 -29.99 7.78 5.06
CA SER A 150 -31.21 8.10 4.31
C SER A 150 -30.89 8.78 2.97
N GLY A 151 -31.72 8.55 1.95
CA GLY A 151 -31.59 9.23 0.66
C GLY A 151 -30.59 8.59 -0.32
N GLY A 152 -30.26 7.31 -0.15
CA GLY A 152 -29.38 6.57 -1.06
C GLY A 152 -27.89 6.81 -0.80
N VAL A 153 -27.53 7.18 0.43
CA VAL A 153 -26.13 7.31 0.85
C VAL A 153 -25.55 5.93 1.10
N VAL A 154 -24.49 5.59 0.37
CA VAL A 154 -23.76 4.31 0.48
C VAL A 154 -22.71 4.43 1.59
N GLY A 155 -22.55 3.38 2.39
CA GLY A 155 -21.48 3.30 3.38
C GLY A 155 -20.16 2.78 2.82
N VAL A 156 -19.11 2.87 3.62
CA VAL A 156 -17.85 2.13 3.44
C VAL A 156 -17.94 0.89 4.30
N TYR A 157 -17.51 -0.24 3.76
CA TYR A 157 -17.59 -1.52 4.44
C TYR A 157 -16.28 -2.28 4.31
N GLU A 158 -15.85 -2.85 5.42
CA GLU A 158 -14.74 -3.79 5.48
C GLU A 158 -15.00 -5.00 4.59
N ASN A 159 -13.92 -5.56 4.04
CA ASN A 159 -13.96 -6.84 3.38
C ASN A 159 -14.49 -7.90 4.34
N THR A 160 -15.57 -8.60 3.95
CA THR A 160 -16.26 -9.56 4.84
C THR A 160 -15.40 -10.74 5.33
N THR A 161 -14.20 -10.93 4.79
CA THR A 161 -13.25 -11.98 5.21
C THR A 161 -12.09 -11.45 6.06
N VAL A 162 -12.09 -10.16 6.36
CA VAL A 162 -11.11 -9.49 7.21
C VAL A 162 -11.73 -9.22 8.59
N THR A 163 -11.02 -9.64 9.64
CA THR A 163 -11.35 -9.28 11.02
C THR A 163 -10.51 -8.08 11.42
N ASP A 164 -11.03 -6.89 11.16
CA ASP A 164 -10.36 -5.65 11.54
C ASP A 164 -10.97 -5.01 12.80
N ASN A 165 -10.20 -5.11 13.89
CA ASN A 165 -10.44 -4.40 15.15
C ASN A 165 -9.19 -3.60 15.55
N ILE A 166 -8.25 -3.39 14.63
CA ILE A 166 -7.01 -2.66 14.89
C ILE A 166 -7.21 -1.21 14.46
N LYS A 167 -6.39 -0.33 15.04
CA LYS A 167 -6.32 1.08 14.68
C LYS A 167 -5.09 1.77 15.18
N HIS A 168 -4.85 2.97 14.64
CA HIS A 168 -3.92 3.95 15.19
C HIS A 168 -2.44 3.57 15.18
N PHE A 169 -2.03 2.49 14.51
CA PHE A 169 -0.65 2.44 14.07
C PHE A 169 -0.39 3.62 13.14
N THR A 170 0.78 4.20 13.23
CA THR A 170 1.19 5.29 12.35
C THR A 170 1.96 4.74 11.16
N HIS A 171 1.89 5.42 10.01
CA HIS A 171 2.77 5.12 8.87
C HIS A 171 4.25 5.14 9.26
N LEU A 172 4.64 5.92 10.28
CA LEU A 172 6.01 5.89 10.80
C LEU A 172 6.31 4.57 11.51
N GLN A 173 5.42 4.06 12.36
CA GLN A 173 5.61 2.75 13.02
C GLN A 173 5.69 1.60 12.00
N ILE A 174 4.84 1.64 10.97
CA ILE A 174 4.90 0.71 9.84
C ILE A 174 6.25 0.84 9.13
N TYR A 175 6.64 2.04 8.74
CA TYR A 175 7.92 2.29 8.06
C TYR A 175 9.14 1.86 8.89
N GLU A 176 9.11 2.05 10.22
CA GLU A 176 10.19 1.57 11.11
C GLU A 176 10.29 0.05 11.19
N ALA A 177 9.21 -0.69 10.91
CA ALA A 177 9.24 -2.14 10.81
C ALA A 177 9.78 -2.66 9.46
N LEU A 178 9.75 -1.85 8.40
CA LEU A 178 10.23 -2.21 7.04
C LEU A 178 11.78 -2.18 6.93
N THR A 179 12.44 -3.02 7.72
CA THR A 179 13.90 -3.10 7.81
C THR A 179 14.51 -4.07 6.77
N PRO A 180 15.84 -4.03 6.51
CA PRO A 180 16.47 -4.89 5.51
C PRO A 180 16.24 -6.41 5.65
N ASN A 181 15.85 -6.88 6.84
CA ASN A 181 15.60 -8.31 7.09
C ASN A 181 14.11 -8.70 7.00
N VAL A 182 13.22 -7.73 6.81
CA VAL A 182 11.77 -7.95 6.71
C VAL A 182 11.41 -8.24 5.26
N THR A 183 11.45 -9.52 4.92
CA THR A 183 11.28 -10.04 3.55
C THR A 183 9.98 -10.81 3.34
N SER A 184 9.10 -10.83 4.35
CA SER A 184 7.76 -11.40 4.29
C SER A 184 6.80 -10.64 5.21
N ILE A 185 5.50 -10.77 4.99
CA ILE A 185 4.49 -10.15 5.86
C ILE A 185 4.54 -10.74 7.29
N GLU A 186 4.87 -12.02 7.44
CA GLU A 186 5.10 -12.63 8.75
C GLU A 186 6.30 -12.00 9.47
N ALA A 187 7.42 -11.77 8.76
CA ALA A 187 8.55 -11.05 9.35
C ALA A 187 8.19 -9.60 9.70
N PHE A 188 7.32 -8.96 8.90
CA PHE A 188 6.82 -7.61 9.17
C PHE A 188 5.95 -7.57 10.42
N LYS A 189 5.01 -8.51 10.57
CA LYS A 189 4.15 -8.69 11.76
C LYS A 189 5.00 -8.76 13.02
N GLU A 190 5.96 -9.68 13.04
CA GLU A 190 6.86 -9.86 14.18
C GLU A 190 7.65 -8.57 14.46
N LYS A 191 8.15 -7.91 13.41
CA LYS A 191 8.94 -6.68 13.58
C LYS A 191 8.12 -5.49 14.08
N LEU A 192 6.89 -5.34 13.57
CA LEU A 192 5.99 -4.28 13.98
C LEU A 192 5.60 -4.45 15.45
N ARG A 193 5.32 -5.69 15.88
CA ARG A 193 5.09 -6.03 17.29
C ARG A 193 6.30 -5.73 18.17
N GLU A 194 7.50 -6.15 17.76
CA GLU A 194 8.74 -5.88 18.51
C GLU A 194 8.96 -4.38 18.73
N ASN A 195 8.74 -3.58 17.69
CA ASN A 195 8.91 -2.13 17.73
C ASN A 195 7.79 -1.44 18.56
N ASN A 196 6.63 -2.08 18.72
CA ASN A 196 5.42 -1.50 19.31
C ASN A 196 4.75 -2.48 20.29
N PRO A 197 5.36 -2.75 21.46
CA PRO A 197 4.87 -3.79 22.39
C PRO A 197 3.50 -3.50 23.02
N THR A 198 2.96 -2.29 22.86
CA THR A 198 1.62 -1.89 23.29
C THR A 198 0.58 -1.99 22.18
N TYR A 199 0.94 -2.48 20.99
CA TYR A 199 0.06 -2.61 19.82
C TYR A 199 -0.69 -1.32 19.47
N ALA A 200 -0.05 -0.16 19.65
CA ALA A 200 -0.70 1.16 19.48
C ALA A 200 -1.97 1.38 20.33
N GLY A 201 -2.12 0.65 21.45
CA GLY A 201 -3.30 0.70 22.32
C GLY A 201 -4.34 -0.39 22.03
N ASN A 202 -4.11 -1.26 21.04
CA ASN A 202 -4.94 -2.41 20.73
C ASN A 202 -4.56 -3.63 21.56
N THR A 203 -5.31 -4.73 21.41
CA THR A 203 -4.98 -6.00 22.03
C THR A 203 -4.13 -6.87 21.12
N GLN A 204 -3.32 -7.77 21.71
CA GLN A 204 -2.61 -8.78 20.94
C GLN A 204 -3.58 -9.70 20.18
N THR A 205 -4.73 -10.04 20.77
CA THR A 205 -5.74 -10.88 20.13
C THR A 205 -6.26 -10.26 18.84
N ASP A 206 -6.58 -8.95 18.86
CA ASP A 206 -7.05 -8.24 17.67
C ASP A 206 -5.93 -8.13 16.62
N TYR A 207 -4.69 -7.95 17.08
CA TYR A 207 -3.52 -7.86 16.20
C TYR A 207 -3.30 -9.18 15.47
N ASP A 208 -3.28 -10.29 16.21
CA ASP A 208 -3.12 -11.63 15.64
C ASP A 208 -4.31 -11.99 14.75
N ALA A 209 -5.53 -11.55 15.07
CA ALA A 209 -6.73 -11.79 14.28
C ALA A 209 -6.72 -11.03 12.93
N LEU A 210 -6.23 -9.78 12.91
CA LEU A 210 -6.06 -9.03 11.67
C LEU A 210 -5.11 -9.76 10.73
N PHE A 211 -3.88 -10.03 11.17
CA PHE A 211 -2.89 -10.74 10.35
C PHE A 211 -3.37 -12.13 9.92
N SER A 212 -4.03 -12.88 10.82
CA SER A 212 -4.60 -14.20 10.50
C SER A 212 -5.64 -14.10 9.38
N SER A 213 -6.39 -13.00 9.34
CA SER A 213 -7.35 -12.76 8.27
C SER A 213 -6.66 -12.63 6.91
N TYR A 214 -5.46 -12.07 6.86
CA TYR A 214 -4.63 -11.98 5.66
C TYR A 214 -3.79 -13.24 5.36
N GLY A 215 -3.79 -14.23 6.26
CA GLY A 215 -3.06 -15.49 6.10
C GLY A 215 -1.75 -15.60 6.90
N TYR A 216 -1.52 -14.70 7.87
CA TYR A 216 -0.27 -14.58 8.62
C TYR A 216 -0.47 -14.71 10.14
#